data_AF-A0A357R7N4-F1
#
_entry.id   AF-A0A357R7N4-F1
#
_cell.length_a   1.000
_cell.length_b   1.000
_cell.length_c   1.000
_cell.angle_alpha   90.00
_cell.angle_beta   90.00
_cell.angle_gamma   90.00
#
_symmetry.space_group_name_H-M   'P 1'
#
loop_
_entity.id
_entity.type
_entity.pdbx_description
1 polymer ?
#
loop_
_entity_poly.entity_id
_entity_poly.type
_entity_poly.pdbx_seq_one_letter_code
_entity_poly.pdbx_strand_id
1 'polypeptide(L)'
;MGLQFITAGIDAGSFQETTEVVARQLEDMGQGKISKQELEWTRSSLQTGLLQMYDDLGEQVALAVDARISGRRWTIPSLLEALDQISVGDVKEVARRMHLQTTYFLSGGGD
;
A
#
# COMPACT_ATOMS: atom_id res chain seq x y z
N MET A 1 11.13 9.29 5.36
CA MET A 1 10.69 9.70 4.00
C MET A 1 10.14 8.45 3.35
N GLY A 2 8.87 8.43 2.98
CA GLY A 2 8.25 7.31 2.26
C GLY A 2 7.79 7.78 0.90
N LEU A 3 8.01 6.96 -0.13
CA LEU A 3 7.50 7.18 -1.48
C LEU A 3 6.46 6.10 -1.75
N GLN A 4 5.34 6.50 -2.35
CA GLN A 4 4.33 5.56 -2.85
C GLN A 4 4.28 5.67 -4.37
N PHE A 5 4.33 4.53 -5.03
CA PHE A 5 4.20 4.44 -6.48
C PHE A 5 2.84 3.85 -6.82
N ILE A 6 2.16 4.46 -7.79
CA ILE A 6 0.93 3.94 -8.38
C ILE A 6 1.22 3.70 -9.85
N THR A 7 1.07 2.45 -10.29
CA THR A 7 1.32 2.04 -11.66
C THR A 7 0.01 1.57 -12.29
N ALA A 8 -0.23 1.96 -13.54
CA ALA A 8 -1.40 1.54 -14.30
C ALA A 8 -0.98 1.28 -15.75
N GLY A 9 -1.33 0.10 -16.26
CA GLY A 9 -1.24 -0.18 -17.70
C GLY A 9 -2.52 0.28 -18.36
N ILE A 10 -2.43 1.26 -19.26
CA ILE A 10 -3.59 1.93 -19.86
C ILE A 10 -3.38 2.15 -21.35
N ASP A 11 -4.48 2.25 -22.08
CA ASP A 11 -4.47 2.81 -23.43
C ASP A 11 -4.08 4.29 -23.38
N ALA A 12 -3.35 4.76 -24.41
CA ALA A 12 -2.79 6.10 -24.38
C ALA A 12 -3.84 7.22 -24.30
N GLY A 13 -5.03 7.00 -24.87
CA GLY A 13 -6.15 7.94 -24.79
C GLY A 13 -6.76 8.05 -23.39
N SER A 14 -6.54 7.07 -22.52
CA SER A 14 -7.12 7.02 -21.17
C SER A 14 -6.23 7.67 -20.10
N PHE A 15 -5.12 8.30 -20.50
CA PHE A 15 -4.16 8.90 -19.56
C PHE A 15 -4.81 9.89 -18.60
N GLN A 16 -5.55 10.86 -19.15
CA GLN A 16 -6.18 11.89 -18.33
C GLN A 16 -7.24 11.29 -17.38
N GLU A 17 -8.14 10.47 -17.91
CA GLU A 17 -9.18 9.80 -17.12
C GLU A 17 -8.58 8.97 -15.97
N THR A 18 -7.55 8.18 -16.26
CA THR A 18 -6.89 7.33 -15.27
C THR A 18 -6.28 8.18 -14.14
N THR A 19 -5.60 9.26 -14.50
CA THR A 19 -4.94 10.13 -13.52
C THR A 19 -5.97 10.85 -12.63
N GLU A 20 -7.09 11.28 -13.22
CA GLU A 20 -8.21 11.89 -12.48
C GLU A 20 -8.88 10.89 -11.53
N VAL A 21 -9.09 9.64 -11.97
CA VAL A 21 -9.66 8.57 -11.15
C VAL A 21 -8.74 8.25 -9.96
N VAL A 22 -7.44 8.13 -10.18
CA VAL A 22 -6.46 7.88 -9.10
C VAL A 22 -6.45 9.04 -8.10
N ALA A 23 -6.44 10.29 -8.58
CA ALA A 23 -6.48 11.47 -7.72
C ALA A 23 -7.75 11.48 -6.86
N ARG A 24 -8.91 11.17 -7.44
CA ARG A 24 -10.18 11.07 -6.72
C ARG A 24 -10.17 9.97 -5.65
N GLN A 25 -9.63 8.80 -5.97
CA GLN A 25 -9.53 7.71 -4.99
C GLN A 25 -8.65 8.09 -3.79
N LEU A 26 -7.51 8.76 -4.03
CA LEU A 26 -6.65 9.26 -2.96
C LEU A 26 -7.35 10.32 -2.10
N GLU A 27 -8.14 11.19 -2.72
CA GLU A 27 -8.96 12.17 -2.00
C GLU A 27 -10.05 11.48 -1.15
N ASP A 28 -10.76 10.50 -1.71
CA ASP A 28 -11.79 9.74 -1.01
C ASP A 28 -11.19 9.01 0.22
N MET A 29 -10.00 8.41 0.08
CA MET A 29 -9.23 7.87 1.21
C MET A 29 -8.90 8.94 2.25
N GLY A 30 -8.45 10.12 1.82
CA GLY A 30 -8.15 11.27 2.70
C GLY A 30 -9.39 11.85 3.40
N GLN A 31 -10.58 11.63 2.85
CA GLN A 31 -11.86 11.96 3.49
C GLN A 31 -12.34 10.86 4.45
N GLY A 32 -11.78 9.65 4.33
CA GLY A 32 -12.16 8.46 5.10
C GLY A 32 -13.34 7.70 4.49
N LYS A 33 -13.60 7.86 3.19
CA LYS A 33 -14.60 7.10 2.43
C LYS A 33 -14.06 5.71 2.11
N ILE A 34 -13.85 4.93 3.15
CA ILE A 34 -13.42 3.53 3.07
C ILE A 34 -14.50 2.73 3.78
N SER A 35 -15.11 1.80 3.06
CA SER A 35 -16.11 0.92 3.64
C SER A 35 -15.46 -0.03 4.65
N LYS A 36 -16.25 -0.50 5.62
CA LYS A 36 -15.80 -1.53 6.56
C LYS A 36 -15.34 -2.79 5.81
N GLN A 37 -16.01 -3.14 4.73
CA GLN A 37 -15.70 -4.34 3.96
C GLN A 37 -14.34 -4.24 3.25
N GLU A 38 -14.02 -3.09 2.64
CA GLU A 38 -12.71 -2.85 2.03
C GLU A 38 -11.59 -2.97 3.06
N LEU A 39 -11.74 -2.33 4.23
CA LEU A 39 -10.74 -2.41 5.29
C LEU A 39 -10.52 -3.85 5.76
N GLU A 40 -11.60 -4.60 6.02
CA GLU A 40 -11.52 -5.97 6.51
C GLU A 40 -10.93 -6.92 5.46
N TRP A 41 -11.30 -6.78 4.18
CA TRP A 41 -10.73 -7.60 3.11
C TRP A 41 -9.24 -7.32 2.91
N THR A 42 -8.84 -6.04 2.91
CA THR A 42 -7.42 -5.68 2.85
C THR A 42 -6.65 -6.21 4.05
N ARG A 43 -7.21 -6.09 5.26
CA ARG A 43 -6.63 -6.66 6.49
C ARG A 43 -6.42 -8.16 6.36
N SER A 44 -7.46 -8.92 5.99
CA SER A 44 -7.38 -10.37 5.83
C SER A 44 -6.34 -10.78 4.76
N SER A 45 -6.25 -10.04 3.66
CA SER A 45 -5.25 -10.30 2.61
C SER A 45 -3.82 -10.10 3.12
N LEU A 46 -3.57 -9.04 3.89
CA LEU A 46 -2.25 -8.79 4.48
C LEU A 46 -1.90 -9.81 5.55
N GLN A 47 -2.85 -10.19 6.40
CA GLN A 47 -2.66 -11.25 7.41
C GLN A 47 -2.33 -12.59 6.76
N THR A 48 -3.04 -12.94 5.68
CA THR A 48 -2.75 -14.15 4.89
C THR A 48 -1.32 -14.12 4.37
N GLY A 49 -0.88 -13.01 3.77
CA GLY A 49 0.49 -12.86 3.28
C GLY A 49 1.54 -13.03 4.37
N LEU A 50 1.33 -12.42 5.55
CA LEU A 50 2.24 -12.58 6.69
C LEU A 50 2.33 -14.03 7.18
N LEU A 51 1.23 -14.78 7.14
CA LEU A 51 1.21 -16.19 7.52
C LEU A 51 1.92 -17.07 6.48
N GLN A 52 1.79 -16.76 5.19
CA GLN A 52 2.47 -17.48 4.11
C GLN A 52 3.99 -17.39 4.21
N MET A 53 4.53 -16.33 4.82
CA MET A 53 5.97 -16.21 5.08
C MET A 53 6.52 -17.36 5.95
N TYR A 54 5.69 -18.03 6.75
CA TYR A 54 6.16 -19.21 7.51
C TYR A 54 6.56 -20.39 6.61
N ASP A 55 5.99 -20.47 5.41
CA ASP A 55 6.27 -21.54 4.46
C ASP A 55 7.54 -21.28 3.64
N ASP A 56 8.09 -20.05 3.71
CA ASP A 56 9.31 -19.63 3.01
C ASP A 56 10.43 -19.23 3.99
N LEU A 57 11.52 -20.01 4.01
CA LEU A 57 12.67 -19.73 4.88
C LEU A 57 13.41 -18.45 4.48
N GLY A 58 13.42 -18.10 3.19
CA GLY A 58 14.03 -16.88 2.68
C GLY A 58 13.31 -15.63 3.18
N GLU A 59 11.98 -15.64 3.16
CA GLU A 59 11.15 -14.54 3.68
C GLU A 59 11.32 -14.34 5.19
N GLN A 60 11.47 -15.43 5.96
CA GLN A 60 11.76 -15.36 7.39
C GLN A 60 13.14 -14.75 7.68
N VAL A 61 14.15 -15.12 6.91
CA VAL A 61 15.49 -14.53 7.01
C VAL A 61 15.44 -13.04 6.65
N ALA A 62 14.75 -12.66 5.58
CA ALA A 62 14.58 -11.28 5.18
C ALA A 62 13.92 -10.44 6.28
N LEU A 63 12.84 -10.93 6.89
CA LEU A 63 12.16 -10.26 8.01
C LEU A 63 13.10 -10.05 9.21
N ALA A 64 13.90 -11.07 9.55
CA ALA A 64 14.86 -10.97 10.65
C ALA A 64 15.99 -9.96 10.37
N VAL A 65 16.45 -9.88 9.11
CA VAL A 65 17.44 -8.89 8.66
C VAL A 65 16.85 -7.48 8.75
N ASP A 66 15.64 -7.26 8.23
CA ASP A 66 14.95 -5.97 8.27
C ASP A 66 14.70 -5.49 9.70
N ALA A 67 14.28 -6.40 10.59
CA ALA A 67 14.14 -6.13 12.02
C ALA A 67 15.47 -5.63 12.61
N ARG A 68 16.58 -6.28 12.28
CA ARG A 68 17.90 -5.91 12.79
C ARG A 68 18.41 -4.58 12.24
N ILE A 69 18.22 -4.30 10.95
CA ILE A 69 18.63 -3.04 10.32
C ILE A 69 17.80 -1.87 10.85
N SER A 70 16.48 -2.05 10.97
CA SER A 70 15.57 -1.01 11.45
C SER A 70 15.65 -0.77 12.97
N GLY A 71 16.34 -1.64 13.71
CA GLY A 71 16.35 -1.64 15.18
C GLY A 71 15.01 -2.01 15.79
N ARG A 72 14.07 -2.52 15.00
CA ARG A 72 12.73 -2.94 15.45
C ARG A 72 12.72 -4.44 15.71
N ARG A 73 11.91 -4.89 16.66
CA ARG A 73 11.70 -6.32 16.90
C ARG A 73 10.37 -6.75 16.31
N TRP A 74 10.31 -6.77 14.98
CA TRP A 74 9.13 -7.27 14.28
C TRP A 74 9.14 -8.79 14.23
N THR A 75 8.02 -9.35 14.67
CA THR A 75 7.67 -10.76 14.49
C THR A 75 6.35 -10.83 13.75
N ILE A 76 6.10 -11.93 13.01
CA ILE A 76 4.80 -12.14 12.36
C ILE A 76 3.62 -11.94 13.35
N PRO A 77 3.62 -12.52 14.57
CA PRO A 77 2.57 -12.26 15.56
C PRO A 77 2.40 -10.78 15.93
N SER A 78 3.49 -10.03 16.13
CA SER A 78 3.40 -8.60 16.44
C SER A 78 2.85 -7.76 15.28
N LEU A 79 3.12 -8.18 14.03
CA LEU A 79 2.59 -7.52 12.83
C LEU A 79 1.11 -7.83 12.64
N LEU A 80 0.67 -9.05 12.93
CA LEU A 80 -0.74 -9.43 12.91
C LEU A 80 -1.55 -8.61 13.93
N GLU A 81 -1.06 -8.49 15.16
CA GLU A 81 -1.68 -7.66 16.20
C GLU A 81 -1.71 -6.18 15.80
N ALA A 82 -0.61 -5.67 15.24
CA ALA A 82 -0.55 -4.30 14.76
C ALA A 82 -1.55 -4.06 13.61
N LEU A 83 -1.70 -5.02 12.70
CA LEU A 83 -2.72 -4.94 11.65
C LEU A 83 -4.10 -4.82 12.29
N ASP A 84 -4.50 -5.73 13.18
CA ASP A 84 -5.83 -5.75 13.82
C ASP A 84 -6.27 -4.42 14.45
N GLN A 85 -5.32 -3.63 14.97
CA GLN A 85 -5.62 -2.33 15.59
C GLN A 85 -5.81 -1.19 14.59
N ILE A 86 -5.48 -1.37 13.30
CA ILE A 86 -5.62 -0.33 12.29
C ILE A 86 -7.10 0.01 12.06
N SER A 87 -7.40 1.31 12.14
CA SER A 87 -8.72 1.87 11.88
C SER A 87 -8.76 2.63 10.53
N VAL A 88 -9.98 2.94 10.06
CA VAL A 88 -10.17 3.87 8.93
C VAL A 88 -9.55 5.24 9.22
N GLY A 89 -9.52 5.67 10.48
CA GLY A 89 -8.90 6.92 10.89
C GLY A 89 -7.40 6.96 10.64
N ASP A 90 -6.70 5.85 10.87
CA ASP A 90 -5.26 5.73 10.63
C ASP A 90 -4.95 5.79 9.14
N VAL A 91 -5.73 5.06 8.32
CA VAL A 91 -5.60 5.08 6.86
C VAL A 91 -5.86 6.48 6.30
N LYS A 92 -6.90 7.15 6.80
CA LYS A 92 -7.23 8.54 6.45
C LYS A 92 -6.07 9.49 6.75
N GLU A 93 -5.47 9.39 7.93
CA GLU A 93 -4.37 10.26 8.34
C GLU A 93 -3.13 10.05 7.46
N VAL A 94 -2.83 8.80 7.07
CA VAL A 94 -1.76 8.52 6.11
C VAL A 94 -2.09 9.11 4.73
N ALA A 95 -3.31 8.90 4.23
CA ALA A 95 -3.74 9.41 2.92
C ALA A 95 -3.64 10.95 2.84
N ARG A 96 -3.98 11.68 3.91
CA ARG A 96 -3.87 13.14 3.96
C ARG A 96 -2.44 13.67 3.90
N ARG A 97 -1.44 12.85 4.24
CA ARG A 97 -0.01 13.21 4.16
C ARG A 97 0.59 12.93 2.78
N MET A 98 -0.12 12.19 1.94
CA MET A 98 0.31 11.91 0.57
C MET A 98 0.18 13.17 -0.28
N HIS A 99 1.21 13.45 -1.07
CA HIS A 99 1.24 14.55 -2.01
C HIS A 99 1.87 14.05 -3.30
N LEU A 100 1.24 14.37 -4.44
CA LEU A 100 1.75 13.98 -5.74
C LEU A 100 3.07 14.71 -6.01
N GLN A 101 4.14 13.93 -6.15
CA GLN A 101 5.48 14.44 -6.49
C GLN A 101 5.71 14.50 -8.00
N THR A 102 5.33 13.43 -8.72
CA THR A 102 5.51 13.35 -10.16
C THR A 102 4.56 12.34 -10.78
N THR A 103 4.25 12.54 -12.06
CA THR A 103 3.53 11.58 -12.90
C THR A 103 4.40 11.28 -14.11
N TYR A 104 4.70 10.01 -14.32
CA TYR A 104 5.42 9.53 -15.49
C TYR A 104 4.48 8.73 -16.39
N PHE A 105 4.44 9.08 -17.68
CA PHE A 105 3.63 8.41 -18.67
C PHE A 105 4.52 7.91 -19.80
N LEU A 106 4.64 6.58 -19.91
CA LEU A 106 5.31 5.93 -21.02
C LEU A 106 4.30 5.77 -22.17
N SER A 107 4.12 6.81 -22.98
CA SER A 107 3.54 6.66 -24.31
C SER A 107 4.63 6.13 -25.25
N GLY A 108 4.31 5.14 -26.08
CA GLY A 108 5.25 4.46 -26.99
C GLY A 108 6.32 5.38 -27.59
N GLY A 109 7.57 4.90 -27.58
CA GLY A 109 8.73 5.65 -28.04
C GLY A 109 9.05 5.39 -29.51
N GLY A 110 9.15 6.49 -30.26
CA GLY A 110 9.73 6.58 -31.60
C GLY A 110 8.76 6.26 -32.72
N ASP A 111 8.90 6.96 -33.85
CA ASP A 111 8.41 6.46 -35.14
C ASP A 111 8.79 4.99 -35.38
#